data_AF-A0A0D6KR04-F1
#
_entry.id   AF-A0A0D6KR04-F1
#
_cell.length_a   1.000
_cell.length_b   1.000
_cell.length_c   1.000
_cell.angle_alpha   90.00
_cell.angle_beta   90.00
_cell.angle_gamma   90.00
#
_symmetry.space_group_name_H-M   'P 1'
#
loop_
_entity.id
_entity.type
_entity.pdbx_description
1 polymer ?
#
loop_
_entity_poly.entity_id
_entity_poly.type
_entity_poly.pdbx_seq_one_letter_code
_entity_poly.pdbx_strand_id
1 'polypeptide(L)' 'MNYLKDRHKFLQKERQLLHTELVKYGIDYDKAAKAAQILAEKKPDEVLTQEEIQLTKEVCELWLKQRNRLASIDKVIN' A
#
# COMPACT_ATOMS: atom_id res chain seq x y z
N MET A 1 6.56 13.29 -26.42
CA MET A 1 6.36 12.58 -25.14
C MET A 1 5.70 13.55 -24.17
N ASN A 2 4.54 13.21 -23.61
CA ASN A 2 3.78 14.10 -22.72
C ASN A 2 3.97 13.62 -21.28
N TYR A 3 5.05 14.08 -20.65
CA TYR A 3 5.56 13.62 -19.35
C TYR A 3 4.49 13.54 -18.25
N LEU A 4 3.48 14.42 -18.28
CA LEU A 4 2.38 14.43 -17.31
C LEU A 4 1.44 13.22 -17.47
N LYS A 5 1.16 12.83 -18.72
CA LYS A 5 0.30 11.69 -19.04
C LYS A 5 0.94 10.37 -18.62
N ASP A 6 2.25 10.27 -18.83
CA ASP A 6 3.04 9.09 -18.46
C ASP A 6 3.16 8.96 -16.93
N ARG A 7 3.37 10.08 -16.22
CA ARG A 7 3.37 10.12 -14.75
C ARG A 7 2.03 9.70 -14.14
N HIS A 8 0.92 10.22 -14.67
CA HIS A 8 -0.41 9.86 -14.19
C HIS A 8 -0.71 8.36 -14.38
N LYS A 9 -0.38 7.82 -15.55
CA LYS A 9 -0.55 6.38 -15.84
C LYS A 9 0.31 5.51 -14.91
N PHE A 10 1.52 5.95 -14.59
CA PHE A 10 2.39 5.27 -13.64
C PHE A 10 1.80 5.25 -12.23
N LEU A 11 1.35 6.39 -11.71
CA LEU A 11 0.74 6.50 -10.38
C LEU A 11 -0.52 5.63 -10.24
N GLN A 12 -1.35 5.56 -11.28
CA GLN A 12 -2.51 4.69 -11.28
C GLN A 12 -2.13 3.21 -11.19
N LYS A 13 -1.12 2.78 -11.96
CA LYS A 13 -0.64 1.40 -11.93
C LYS A 13 -0.03 1.05 -10.57
N GLU A 14 0.77 1.95 -10.00
CA GLU A 14 1.38 1.76 -8.69
C GLU A 14 0.32 1.67 -7.58
N ARG A 15 -0.67 2.57 -7.59
CA ARG A 15 -1.82 2.52 -6.69
C ARG A 15 -2.56 1.19 -6.78
N GLN A 16 -2.82 0.69 -7.99
CA GLN A 16 -3.54 -0.56 -8.19
C GLN A 16 -2.76 -1.78 -7.68
N LEU A 17 -1.44 -1.80 -7.89
CA LEU A 17 -0.57 -2.86 -7.37
C LEU A 17 -0.56 -2.87 -5.85
N LEU A 18 -0.37 -1.71 -5.23
CA LEU A 18 -0.39 -1.57 -3.76
C LEU A 18 -1.74 -1.96 -3.18
N HIS A 19 -2.84 -1.51 -3.78
CA HIS A 19 -4.19 -1.85 -3.32
C HIS A 19 -4.45 -3.36 -3.39
N THR A 20 -4.09 -3.99 -4.51
CA THR A 20 -4.23 -5.44 -4.69
C THR A 20 -3.42 -6.22 -3.65
N GLU A 21 -2.18 -5.81 -3.41
CA GLU A 21 -1.32 -6.44 -2.42
C GLU A 21 -1.90 -6.29 -1.01
N LEU A 22 -2.31 -5.10 -0.60
CA LEU A 22 -2.90 -4.88 0.73
C LEU A 22 -4.17 -5.72 0.95
N VAL A 23 -5.06 -5.76 -0.03
CA VAL A 23 -6.29 -6.58 0.04
C VAL A 23 -5.97 -8.07 0.10
N LYS A 24 -4.98 -8.54 -0.68
CA LYS A 24 -4.53 -9.94 -0.67
C LYS A 24 -4.08 -10.40 0.72
N TYR A 25 -3.47 -9.51 1.52
CA TYR A 25 -3.05 -9.81 2.89
C TYR A 25 -4.12 -9.47 3.95
N GLY A 26 -5.36 -9.22 3.53
CA GLY A 26 -6.51 -9.09 4.41
C GLY A 26 -6.71 -7.71 5.03
N ILE A 27 -6.14 -6.65 4.44
CA ILE A 27 -6.48 -5.28 4.82
C ILE A 27 -7.85 -4.92 4.26
N ASP A 28 -8.65 -4.19 5.06
CA ASP A 28 -9.96 -3.65 4.65
C ASP A 28 -9.84 -2.89 3.32
N TYR A 29 -10.83 -3.09 2.43
CA TYR A 29 -10.79 -2.60 1.06
C TYR A 29 -10.64 -1.08 0.97
N ASP A 30 -11.39 -0.33 1.80
CA ASP A 30 -11.40 1.12 1.77
C ASP A 30 -10.14 1.70 2.43
N LYS A 31 -9.68 1.09 3.53
CA LYS A 31 -8.38 1.44 4.13
C LYS A 31 -7.23 1.18 3.15
N ALA A 32 -7.24 0.04 2.47
CA ALA A 32 -6.24 -0.33 1.48
C ALA A 32 -6.24 0.66 0.30
N ALA A 33 -7.41 1.07 -0.18
CA ALA A 33 -7.52 2.02 -1.28
C ALA A 33 -6.91 3.39 -0.93
N LYS A 34 -7.22 3.91 0.26
CA LYS A 34 -6.68 5.18 0.76
C LYS A 34 -5.17 5.10 1.00
N ALA A 35 -4.68 4.06 1.67
CA ALA A 35 -3.25 3.88 1.91
C ALA A 35 -2.47 3.71 0.61
N ALA A 36 -2.98 2.92 -0.34
CA ALA A 36 -2.36 2.73 -1.65
C ALA A 36 -2.27 4.04 -2.45
N GLN A 37 -3.27 4.90 -2.34
CA GLN A 37 -3.22 6.24 -2.92
C GLN A 37 -2.06 7.06 -2.33
N ILE A 38 -1.99 7.16 -0.99
CA ILE A 38 -0.97 7.97 -0.31
C ILE A 38 0.44 7.46 -0.63
N LEU A 39 0.64 6.13 -0.53
CA LEU A 39 1.92 5.48 -0.79
C LEU A 39 2.39 5.63 -2.25
N ALA A 40 1.47 5.53 -3.22
CA ALA A 40 1.80 5.71 -4.64
C ALA A 40 2.26 7.14 -4.95
N GLU A 41 1.78 8.14 -4.22
CA GLU A 41 2.16 9.54 -4.43
C GLU A 41 3.60 9.84 -3.97
N LYS A 42 4.23 8.95 -3.17
CA LYS A 42 5.62 9.06 -2.69
C LYS A 42 5.97 10.43 -2.11
N LYS A 43 4.98 11.03 -1.46
CA LYS A 43 5.13 12.31 -0.78
C LYS A 43 6.00 12.09 0.47
N PRO A 44 6.89 13.05 0.80
CA PRO A 44 7.55 13.07 2.09
C PRO A 44 6.54 13.13 3.23
N ASP A 45 6.87 12.55 4.39
CA ASP A 45 5.96 12.53 5.54
C ASP A 45 5.64 13.96 6.01
N GLU A 46 6.53 14.94 5.81
CA GLU A 46 6.33 16.34 6.22
C GLU A 46 5.17 17.04 5.49
N VAL A 47 4.71 16.50 4.36
CA VAL A 47 3.57 17.05 3.60
C VAL A 47 2.30 16.22 3.75
N LEU A 48 2.33 15.15 4.53
CA LEU A 48 1.17 14.35 4.87
C LEU A 48 0.50 14.89 6.14
N THR A 49 -0.81 14.72 6.22
CA THR A 49 -1.56 14.94 7.45
C THR A 49 -1.25 13.85 8.47
N GLN A 50 -1.46 14.14 9.75
CA GLN A 50 -1.25 13.16 10.82
C GLN A 50 -2.14 11.93 10.63
N GLU A 51 -3.36 12.12 10.12
CA GLU A 51 -4.31 11.05 9.81
C GLU A 51 -3.81 10.15 8.67
N GLU A 52 -3.21 10.72 7.63
CA GLU A 52 -2.61 9.96 6.52
C GLU A 52 -1.40 9.15 6.99
N ILE A 53 -0.53 9.74 7.81
CA ILE A 53 0.61 9.06 8.41
C ILE A 53 0.12 7.90 9.30
N GLN A 54 -0.86 8.15 10.15
CA GLN A 54 -1.38 7.13 11.04
C GLN A 54 -2.06 5.98 10.27
N LEU A 55 -2.85 6.30 9.24
CA LEU A 55 -3.50 5.31 8.39
C LEU A 55 -2.48 4.43 7.67
N THR A 56 -1.50 5.05 7.01
CA THR A 56 -0.46 4.31 6.26
C THR A 56 0.39 3.45 7.19
N LYS A 57 0.73 3.95 8.37
CA LYS A 57 1.44 3.18 9.40
C LYS A 57 0.64 1.96 9.86
N GLU A 58 -0.63 2.14 10.24
CA GLU A 58 -1.51 1.04 10.67
C GLU A 58 -1.60 -0.04 9.58
N VAL A 59 -1.83 0.37 8.33
CA VAL A 59 -1.96 -0.55 7.20
C VAL A 59 -0.65 -1.30 6.93
N CYS A 60 0.49 -0.62 6.95
CA CYS A 60 1.80 -1.24 6.73
C CYS A 60 2.17 -2.23 7.84
N GLU A 61 1.90 -1.90 9.10
CA GLU A 61 2.14 -2.79 10.24
C GLU A 61 1.29 -4.06 10.16
N LEU A 62 0.00 -3.92 9.85
CA LEU A 62 -0.90 -5.05 9.65
C LEU A 62 -0.48 -5.93 8.47
N TRP A 63 -0.11 -5.31 7.35
CA TRP A 63 0.38 -6.04 6.17
C TRP A 63 1.65 -6.83 6.50
N LEU A 64 2.61 -6.21 7.19
CA LEU A 64 3.87 -6.87 7.58
C LEU A 64 3.60 -8.07 8.50
N LYS A 65 2.71 -7.91 9.47
CA LYS A 65 2.30 -9.00 10.37
C LYS A 65 1.70 -10.17 9.59
N GLN A 66 0.79 -9.90 8.66
CA GLN A 66 0.11 -10.94 7.88
C GLN A 66 1.05 -11.62 6.89
N ARG A 67 1.92 -10.85 6.24
CA ARG A 67 2.94 -11.39 5.34
C ARG A 67 3.92 -12.31 6.07
N ASN A 68 4.39 -11.90 7.25
CA ASN A 68 5.27 -12.72 8.07
C ASN A 68 4.58 -14.00 8.52
N ARG A 69 3.31 -13.92 8.93
CA ARG A 69 2.51 -15.10 9.31
C ARG A 69 2.41 -16.10 8.15
N LEU A 70 2.05 -15.64 6.96
CA LEU A 70 1.94 -16.51 5.78
C LEU A 70 3.30 -17.12 5.40
N ALA A 71 4.37 -16.32 5.40
CA ALA A 71 5.72 -16.83 5.14
C ALA A 71 6.18 -17.88 6.17
N SER A 72 5.80 -17.73 7.44
CA SER A 72 6.06 -18.73 8.48
C SER A 72 5.27 -20.02 8.25
N ILE A 73 4.01 -19.92 7.82
CA ILE A 73 3.18 -21.09 7.49
C ILE A 73 3.74 -21.82 6.26
N ASP A 74 4.11 -21.09 5.21
CA ASP A 74 4.65 -21.67 3.98
C ASP A 74 5.93 -22.47 4.22
N LYS A 75 6.79 -22.04 5.16
CA LYS A 75 8.00 -22.77 5.58
C LYS A 75 7.74 -24.06 6.35
N VAL A 76 6.54 -24.20 6.93
CA VAL A 76 6.15 -25.38 7.69
C VAL A 76 5.48 -26.40 6.77
N ILE A 77 4.75 -25.92 5.75
CA ILE A 77 3.96 -26.77 4.85
C ILE A 77 4.76 -27.25 3.64
N ASN A 78 5.73 -26.46 3.15
CA ASN A 78 6.60 -26.80 2.02
C ASN A 78 8.03 -27.04 2.49
#